data_AF-A0A140NIE6-F1
#
_entry.id   AF-A0A140NIE6-F1
#
_cell.length_a   1.000
_cell.length_b   1.000
_cell.length_c   1.000
_cell.angle_alpha   90.00
_cell.angle_beta   90.00
_cell.angle_gamma   90.00
#
_symmetry.space_group_name_H-M   'P 1'
#
loop_
_entity.id
_entity.type
_entity.pdbx_description
1 polymer ?
#
loop_
_entity_poly.entity_id
_entity_poly.type
_entity_poly.pdbx_seq_one_letter_code
_entity_poly.pdbx_strand_id
1 'polypeptide(L)' 'MEKPGRDLKLSSIKRYVEASGGKLRLDVELPDGTHYGFAV' A
#
# COMPACT_ATOMS: atom_id res chain seq x y z
N MET A 1 -1.04 3.33 -18.43
CA MET A 1 -1.75 2.07 -18.12
C MET A 1 -0.80 1.19 -17.32
N GLU A 2 -0.93 1.27 -16.00
CA GLU A 2 -0.10 0.52 -15.06
C GLU A 2 -0.42 -0.98 -15.18
N LYS A 3 0.62 -1.82 -15.11
CA LYS A 3 0.50 -3.27 -15.29
C LYS A 3 -0.11 -3.89 -14.03
N PRO A 4 -1.35 -4.40 -14.05
CA PRO A 4 -1.86 -5.22 -12.96
C PRO A 4 -1.05 -6.52 -12.97
N GLY A 5 -0.24 -6.75 -11.92
CA GLY A 5 0.67 -7.91 -11.85
C GLY A 5 2.06 -7.60 -11.33
N ARG A 6 2.41 -6.32 -11.09
CA ARG A 6 3.42 -6.00 -10.09
C ARG A 6 2.72 -5.95 -8.74
N ASP A 7 2.20 -7.09 -8.30
CA ASP A 7 1.77 -7.31 -6.92
C ASP A 7 2.98 -7.04 -6.04
N LEU A 8 3.18 -5.78 -5.66
CA LEU A 8 3.88 -5.46 -4.45
C LEU A 8 3.11 -6.25 -3.39
N LYS A 9 3.65 -7.39 -2.95
CA LYS A 9 3.00 -8.25 -1.95
C LYS A 9 2.91 -7.43 -0.67
N LEU A 10 1.87 -6.61 -0.58
CA LEU A 10 1.53 -5.78 0.57
C LEU A 10 1.39 -6.68 1.79
N SER A 11 0.97 -7.93 1.61
CA SER A 11 0.95 -8.97 2.63
C SER A 11 2.33 -9.25 3.23
N SER A 12 3.39 -9.30 2.41
CA SER A 12 4.75 -9.49 2.90
C SER A 12 5.24 -8.24 3.63
N ILE A 13 5.05 -7.06 3.02
CA ILE A 13 5.49 -5.78 3.61
C ILE A 13 4.78 -5.53 4.94
N LYS A 14 3.47 -5.74 4.98
CA LYS A 14 2.66 -5.67 6.21
C LYS A 14 3.25 -6.56 7.30
N ARG A 15 3.53 -7.83 6.98
CA ARG A 15 4.12 -8.77 7.96
C ARG A 15 5.44 -8.27 8.52
N TYR A 16 6.32 -7.70 7.70
CA TYR A 16 7.58 -7.14 8.16
C TYR A 16 7.39 -5.86 8.98
N VAL A 17 6.52 -4.96 8.54
CA VAL A 17 6.24 -3.69 9.22
C VAL A 17 5.59 -3.93 10.59
N GLU A 18 4.59 -4.81 10.67
CA GLU A 18 3.94 -5.20 11.93
C GLU A 18 4.91 -5.92 12.87
N ALA A 19 5.74 -6.84 12.35
CA ALA A 19 6.76 -7.52 13.15
C ALA A 19 7.83 -6.57 13.70
N SER A 20 8.08 -5.45 13.02
CA SER A 20 8.97 -4.37 13.49
C SER A 20 8.26 -3.33 14.38
N GLY A 21 6.96 -3.48 14.66
CA GLY A 21 6.17 -2.53 15.47
C GLY A 21 5.79 -1.24 14.74
N GLY A 22 5.97 -1.20 13.42
CA GLY A 22 5.55 -0.09 12.57
C GLY A 22 4.09 -0.20 12.13
N LYS A 23 3.57 0.88 11.55
CA LYS A 23 2.22 0.92 10.93
C LYS A 23 2.35 1.12 9.44
N LEU A 24 1.75 0.23 8.65
CA LEU A 24 1.68 0.37 7.20
C LEU A 24 0.47 1.22 6.82
N ARG A 25 0.69 2.25 6.00
CA ARG A 25 -0.36 3.03 5.36
C ARG A 25 -0.06 3.11 3.87
N LEU A 26 -1.06 2.83 3.06
CA LEU A 26 -1.01 2.98 1.61
C LEU A 26 -1.81 4.22 1.24
N ASP A 27 -1.16 5.23 0.67
CA ASP A 27 -1.83 6.40 0.10
C ASP A 27 -1.81 6.30 -1.41
N VAL A 28 -2.97 6.41 -2.05
CA VAL A 28 -3.13 6.34 -3.50
C VAL A 28 -3.72 7.66 -3.98
N GLU A 29 -2.92 8.44 -4.71
CA GLU A 29 -3.38 9.64 -5.41
C GLU A 29 -3.86 9.24 -6.81
N LEU A 30 -5.14 9.49 -7.10
CA LEU A 30 -5.74 9.26 -8.41
C LEU A 30 -5.59 10.49 -9.31
N PRO A 31 -5.63 10.32 -10.65
CA PRO A 31 -5.49 11.42 -11.60
C PRO A 31 -6.58 12.50 -11.51
N ASP A 32 -7.72 12.20 -10.87
CA ASP A 32 -8.78 13.17 -10.54
C ASP A 32 -8.46 14.02 -9.28
N GLY A 33 -7.25 13.87 -8.71
CA GLY A 33 -6.82 14.56 -7.49
C GLY A 33 -7.42 13.97 -6.20
N THR A 34 -8.03 12.79 -6.27
CA THR A 34 -8.60 12.12 -5.09
C THR A 34 -7.55 11.23 -4.43
N HIS A 35 -7.40 11.36 -3.10
CA HIS A 35 -6.50 10.54 -2.29
C HIS A 35 -7.27 9.46 -1.54
N TYR A 36 -6.81 8.21 -1.65
CA TYR A 36 -7.32 7.07 -0.88
C TYR A 36 -6.23 6.54 0.05
N GLY A 37 -6.40 6.76 1.35
CA GLY A 37 -5.55 6.22 2.40
C GLY A 37 -6.10 4.91 2.96
N PHE A 38 -5.41 3.79 2.75
CA PHE A 38 -5.70 2.50 3.36
C PHE A 38 -4.73 2.23 4.52
N ALA A 39 -5.25 2.07 5.72
CA ALA A 39 -4.49 1.49 6.83
C ALA A 39 -4.60 -0.04 6.72
N VAL A 40 -3.49 -0.72 6.48
CA VAL A 40 -3.44 -2.18 6.23
C VAL A 40 -2.65 -2.89 7.29
#